data_AF-A0A232EU27-F1
#
_entry.id   AF-A0A232EU27-F1
#
_cell.length_a   1.000
_cell.length_b   1.000
_cell.length_c   1.000
_cell.angle_alpha   90.00
_cell.angle_beta   90.00
_cell.angle_gamma   90.00
#
_symmetry.space_group_name_H-M   'P 1'
#
loop_
_entity.id
_entity.type
_entity.pdbx_description
1 polymer ?
#
loop_
_entity_poly.entity_id
_entity_poly.type
_entity_poly.pdbx_seq_one_letter_code
_entity_poly.pdbx_strand_id
1 'polypeptide(L)'
;IHLVKCLQVEVQRRDTEVCYNQIPVSRGEEGFFLFPRMRILTQTGTQISCSGAMPPMFNMGNHWLQFLSAPWSMISLESLHPRTKGTWEYATPKAIDLSGIYTEADLQDLRNHIMFLLEKSSVLNNVAMGMAGKNIQGKGISINQFLDPEVLESLANNTWNNFWGKFLTFGTASA
;
A
#
# COMPACT_ATOMS: atom_id res chain seq x y z
N ILE A 1 1.13 -0.18 -1.26
CA ILE A 1 0.62 0.40 -2.53
C ILE A 1 1.48 1.61 -2.83
N HIS A 2 2.11 1.67 -4.01
CA HIS A 2 2.96 2.78 -4.42
C HIS A 2 2.27 3.53 -5.57
N LEU A 3 2.10 4.85 -5.43
CA LEU A 3 1.65 5.70 -6.53
C LEU A 3 2.87 6.19 -7.32
N VAL A 4 2.82 6.00 -8.63
CA VAL A 4 3.83 6.50 -9.56
C VAL A 4 3.21 7.60 -10.41
N LYS A 5 3.90 8.74 -10.53
CA LYS A 5 3.45 9.87 -11.35
C LYS A 5 3.88 9.66 -12.80
N CYS A 6 2.93 9.67 -13.73
CA CYS A 6 3.21 9.65 -15.16
C CYS A 6 3.59 11.06 -15.65
N LEU A 7 4.70 11.15 -16.39
CA LEU A 7 5.10 12.38 -17.08
C LEU A 7 4.66 12.29 -18.54
N GLN A 8 4.07 13.38 -19.04
CA GLN A 8 3.72 13.48 -20.45
C GLN A 8 4.98 13.69 -21.27
N VAL A 9 5.12 12.92 -22.35
CA VAL A 9 6.23 13.01 -23.29
C VAL A 9 5.69 13.00 -24.72
N GLU A 10 6.36 13.75 -25.59
CA GLU A 10 6.09 13.71 -27.01
C GLU A 10 6.86 12.58 -27.67
N VAL A 11 6.22 11.89 -28.61
CA VAL A 11 6.80 10.75 -29.33
C VAL A 11 6.40 10.81 -30.80
N GLN A 12 7.25 10.27 -31.66
CA GLN A 12 6.98 10.16 -33.09
C GLN A 12 6.66 8.72 -33.44
N ARG A 13 5.75 8.51 -34.39
CA ARG A 13 5.44 7.16 -34.88
C ARG A 13 6.64 6.62 -35.65
N ARG A 14 6.95 5.35 -35.43
CA ARG A 14 8.00 4.63 -36.15
C ARG A 14 7.37 3.59 -37.08
N ASP A 15 7.83 3.54 -38.32
CA ASP A 15 7.46 2.47 -39.26
C ASP A 15 8.22 1.18 -38.94
N THR A 16 7.53 0.04 -39.02
CA THR A 16 8.10 -1.29 -38.80
C THR A 16 7.53 -2.28 -39.81
N GLU A 17 8.36 -3.22 -40.27
CA GLU A 17 7.90 -4.31 -41.15
C GLU A 17 7.05 -5.34 -40.42
N VAL A 18 7.21 -5.42 -39.09
CA VAL A 18 6.52 -6.33 -38.20
C VAL A 18 5.38 -5.61 -37.48
N CYS A 19 4.26 -6.30 -37.27
CA CYS A 19 3.08 -5.76 -36.59
C CYS A 19 3.09 -6.05 -35.09
N TYR A 20 2.58 -5.10 -34.31
CA TYR A 20 2.50 -5.17 -32.85
C TYR A 20 1.12 -4.75 -32.36
N ASN A 21 0.72 -5.23 -31.17
CA ASN A 21 -0.50 -4.78 -30.49
C ASN A 21 -0.41 -3.34 -29.96
N GLN A 22 0.80 -2.80 -29.84
CA GLN A 22 1.10 -1.44 -29.40
C GLN A 22 1.64 -0.64 -30.60
N ILE A 23 1.54 0.70 -30.56
CA ILE A 23 2.12 1.52 -31.63
C ILE A 23 3.63 1.63 -31.42
N PRO A 24 4.46 1.23 -32.40
CA PRO A 24 5.88 1.52 -32.36
C PRO A 24 6.11 3.03 -32.47
N VAL A 25 6.83 3.59 -31.52
CA VAL A 25 7.15 5.02 -31.46
C VAL A 25 8.64 5.22 -31.18
N SER A 26 9.16 6.39 -31.49
CA SER A 26 10.48 6.84 -31.11
C SER A 26 10.39 8.05 -30.20
N ARG A 27 11.31 8.13 -29.24
CA ARG A 27 11.54 9.29 -28.40
C ARG A 27 13.00 9.69 -28.56
N GLY A 28 13.25 10.66 -29.45
CA GLY A 28 14.60 10.92 -29.93
C GLY A 28 15.10 9.73 -30.75
N GLU A 29 16.23 9.15 -30.37
CA GLU A 29 16.84 7.99 -31.05
C GLU A 29 16.38 6.63 -30.51
N GLU A 30 15.73 6.63 -29.34
CA GLU A 30 15.29 5.40 -28.67
C GLU A 30 13.90 4.96 -29.14
N GLY A 31 13.75 3.66 -29.42
CA GLY A 31 12.50 3.04 -29.81
C GLY A 31 11.69 2.53 -28.61
N PHE A 32 10.38 2.79 -28.62
CA PHE A 32 9.43 2.37 -27.61
C PHE A 32 8.12 1.88 -28.25
N PHE A 33 7.23 1.38 -27.42
CA PHE A 33 5.90 0.92 -27.78
C PHE A 33 4.85 1.61 -26.91
N LEU A 34 3.82 2.18 -27.52
CA LEU A 34 2.76 2.92 -26.85
C LEU A 34 1.50 2.06 -26.71
N PHE A 35 1.05 1.86 -25.47
CA PHE A 35 -0.18 1.12 -25.20
C PHE A 35 -1.45 1.89 -25.60
N PRO A 36 -2.44 1.25 -26.25
CA PRO A 36 -3.64 1.93 -26.77
C PRO A 36 -4.49 2.60 -25.70
N ARG A 37 -4.69 1.90 -24.57
CA ARG A 37 -5.62 2.33 -23.52
C ARG A 37 -4.95 3.15 -22.42
N MET A 38 -3.80 2.70 -21.93
CA MET A 38 -3.10 3.37 -20.83
C MET A 38 -2.19 4.50 -21.30
N ARG A 39 -1.83 4.54 -22.59
CA ARG A 39 -0.89 5.52 -23.17
C ARG A 39 0.47 5.58 -22.45
N ILE A 40 0.93 4.44 -21.94
CA ILE A 40 2.24 4.28 -21.30
C ILE A 40 3.23 3.73 -22.33
N LEU A 41 4.47 4.23 -22.29
CA LEU A 41 5.57 3.74 -23.10
C LEU A 41 6.24 2.53 -22.46
N THR A 42 6.52 1.51 -23.25
CA THR A 42 7.29 0.34 -22.86
C THR A 42 8.41 0.07 -23.86
N GLN A 43 9.48 -0.58 -23.42
CA GLN A 43 10.60 -0.95 -24.30
C GLN A 43 10.26 -2.15 -25.19
N THR A 44 9.31 -2.99 -24.75
CA THR A 44 8.92 -4.22 -25.44
C THR A 44 7.48 -4.12 -25.93
N GLY A 45 7.25 -4.56 -27.17
CA GLY A 45 5.94 -4.70 -27.79
C GLY A 45 5.55 -6.17 -27.95
N THR A 46 4.25 -6.43 -28.02
CA THR A 46 3.70 -7.76 -28.30
C THR A 46 3.54 -7.91 -29.82
N GLN A 47 4.42 -8.70 -30.43
CA GLN A 47 4.36 -9.00 -31.85
C GLN A 47 3.10 -9.81 -32.19
N ILE A 48 2.46 -9.47 -33.30
CA ILE A 48 1.28 -10.16 -33.82
C ILE A 48 1.46 -10.48 -35.30
N SER A 49 0.62 -11.38 -35.80
CA SER A 49 0.46 -11.57 -37.24
C SER A 49 -0.09 -10.28 -37.86
N CYS A 50 0.48 -9.86 -38.99
CA CYS A 50 -0.03 -8.74 -39.77
C CYS A 50 -1.33 -9.05 -40.52
N SER A 51 -2.00 -10.19 -40.24
CA SER A 51 -3.25 -10.55 -40.88
C SER A 51 -4.37 -9.56 -40.53
N GLY A 52 -5.07 -9.08 -41.55
CA GLY A 52 -6.11 -8.05 -41.42
C GLY A 52 -7.40 -8.49 -40.71
N ALA A 53 -7.46 -9.68 -40.11
CA ALA A 53 -8.68 -10.22 -39.52
C ALA A 53 -9.09 -9.48 -38.24
N MET A 54 -8.13 -9.14 -37.37
CA MET A 54 -8.35 -8.35 -36.15
C MET A 54 -7.16 -7.44 -35.85
N PRO A 55 -7.01 -6.32 -36.56
CA PRO A 55 -5.92 -5.41 -36.29
C PRO A 55 -6.21 -4.53 -35.06
N PRO A 56 -5.18 -4.17 -34.29
CA PRO A 56 -5.34 -3.31 -33.13
C PRO A 56 -5.80 -1.90 -33.55
N MET A 57 -6.80 -1.38 -32.83
CA MET A 57 -7.38 -0.07 -33.05
C MET A 57 -7.01 0.89 -31.93
N PHE A 58 -6.74 2.14 -32.29
CA PHE A 58 -6.25 3.15 -31.37
C PHE A 58 -7.10 4.41 -31.48
N ASN A 59 -7.50 4.95 -30.33
CA ASN A 59 -8.19 6.22 -30.26
C ASN A 59 -7.18 7.36 -30.10
N MET A 60 -7.02 8.16 -31.16
CA MET A 60 -6.20 9.36 -31.19
C MET A 60 -7.08 10.60 -31.36
N GLY A 61 -7.32 11.30 -30.25
CA GLY A 61 -8.21 12.45 -30.21
C GLY A 61 -9.65 12.03 -30.47
N ASN A 62 -10.16 12.39 -31.65
CA ASN A 62 -11.53 12.07 -32.09
C ASN A 62 -11.56 11.02 -33.21
N HIS A 63 -10.42 10.46 -33.60
CA HIS A 63 -10.32 9.53 -34.72
C HIS A 63 -9.84 8.17 -34.23
N TRP A 64 -10.44 7.13 -34.81
CA TRP A 64 -9.97 5.77 -34.65
C TRP A 64 -9.04 5.43 -35.80
N LEU A 65 -7.83 5.02 -35.44
CA LEU A 65 -6.79 4.65 -36.37
C LEU A 65 -6.46 3.18 -36.20
N GLN A 66 -6.31 2.50 -37.33
CA GLN A 66 -5.84 1.14 -37.39
C GLN A 66 -4.40 1.12 -37.90
N PHE A 67 -3.53 0.44 -37.17
CA PHE A 67 -2.11 0.36 -37.51
C PHE A 67 -1.75 -1.10 -37.85
N LEU A 68 -1.76 -1.40 -39.14
CA LEU A 68 -1.09 -2.57 -39.72
C LEU A 68 0.27 -2.10 -40.23
N SER A 69 0.54 -2.22 -41.54
CA SER A 69 1.72 -1.67 -42.20
C SER A 69 1.61 -0.16 -42.47
N ALA A 70 0.38 0.36 -42.64
CA ALA A 70 0.09 1.76 -42.88
C ALA A 70 -1.14 2.20 -42.06
N PRO A 71 -1.18 3.46 -41.58
CA PRO A 71 -2.29 3.97 -40.78
C PRO A 71 -3.52 4.23 -41.64
N TRP A 72 -4.64 3.56 -41.35
CA TRP A 72 -5.91 3.77 -42.05
C TRP A 72 -6.96 4.31 -41.07
N SER A 73 -7.74 5.31 -41.52
CA SER A 73 -8.81 5.90 -40.72
C SER A 73 -10.02 4.97 -40.71
N MET A 74 -10.60 4.76 -39.53
CA MET A 74 -11.77 3.92 -39.35
C MET A 74 -12.95 4.69 -38.74
N ILE A 75 -14.15 4.15 -38.98
CA ILE A 75 -15.39 4.62 -38.38
C ILE A 75 -15.33 4.36 -36.88
N SER A 76 -15.75 5.33 -36.07
CA SER A 76 -15.79 5.17 -34.62
C SER A 76 -16.72 4.04 -34.21
N LEU A 77 -16.24 3.17 -33.33
CA LEU A 77 -17.07 2.12 -32.72
C LEU A 77 -18.17 2.75 -31.86
N GLU A 78 -19.32 2.08 -31.82
CA GLU A 78 -20.43 2.41 -30.93
C GLU A 78 -20.02 2.13 -29.48
N SER A 79 -20.30 3.08 -28.58
CA SER A 79 -19.97 2.92 -27.16
C SER A 79 -20.94 1.94 -26.51
N LEU A 80 -20.42 0.86 -25.94
CA LEU A 80 -21.22 -0.06 -25.13
C LEU A 80 -21.50 0.56 -23.77
N HIS A 81 -22.74 0.96 -23.54
CA HIS A 81 -23.18 1.43 -22.23
C HIS A 81 -23.72 0.26 -21.39
N PRO A 82 -23.24 0.08 -20.14
CA PRO A 82 -23.84 -0.90 -19.25
C PRO A 82 -25.31 -0.50 -19.00
N ARG A 83 -26.24 -1.34 -19.45
CA ARG A 83 -27.69 -1.10 -19.32
C ARG A 83 -28.23 -1.30 -17.90
N THR A 84 -27.35 -1.50 -16.92
CA THR A 84 -27.70 -1.58 -15.51
C THR A 84 -28.02 -0.18 -14.99
N LYS A 85 -29.29 0.23 -15.10
CA LYS A 85 -29.80 1.32 -14.25
C LYS A 85 -29.83 0.80 -12.83
N GLY A 86 -29.14 1.49 -11.91
CA GLY A 86 -29.23 1.17 -10.49
C GLY A 86 -30.69 1.34 -10.05
N THR A 87 -31.35 0.24 -9.71
CA THR A 87 -32.72 0.23 -9.16
C THR A 87 -32.74 0.51 -7.67
N TRP A 88 -31.57 0.76 -7.06
CA TRP A 88 -31.46 0.96 -5.63
C TRP A 88 -31.74 2.42 -5.29
N GLU A 89 -32.90 2.67 -4.70
CA GLU A 89 -33.22 3.94 -4.07
C GLU A 89 -32.84 3.86 -2.59
N TYR A 90 -32.08 4.85 -2.13
CA TYR A 90 -31.72 4.96 -0.72
C TYR A 90 -32.96 5.32 0.09
N ALA A 91 -33.53 4.35 0.79
CA ALA A 91 -34.53 4.62 1.81
C ALA A 91 -33.82 5.13 3.06
N THR A 92 -33.87 6.45 3.29
CA THR A 92 -33.38 7.02 4.56
C THR A 92 -34.23 6.44 5.69
N PRO A 93 -33.65 5.72 6.65
CA PRO A 93 -34.43 5.16 7.74
C PRO A 93 -34.99 6.31 8.58
N LYS A 94 -36.30 6.30 8.85
CA LYS A 94 -36.94 7.34 9.68
C LYS A 94 -36.36 7.27 11.08
N ALA A 95 -35.59 8.31 11.44
CA ALA A 95 -34.98 8.56 12.75
C ALA A 95 -34.25 7.32 13.34
N ILE A 96 -33.05 7.05 12.82
CA ILE A 96 -32.08 6.24 13.57
C ILE A 96 -31.53 7.16 14.66
N ASP A 97 -32.15 7.06 15.82
CA ASP A 97 -31.66 7.43 17.15
C ASP A 97 -30.91 8.77 17.28
N LEU A 98 -31.54 9.74 17.93
CA LEU A 98 -30.88 10.98 18.36
C LEU A 98 -29.86 10.74 19.49
N SER A 99 -29.82 9.53 20.06
CA SER A 99 -28.75 9.10 20.95
C SER A 99 -27.74 8.26 20.16
N GLY A 100 -26.49 8.72 20.10
CA GLY A 100 -25.42 7.96 19.49
C GLY A 100 -25.28 6.60 20.19
N ILE A 101 -25.09 5.54 19.41
CA ILE A 101 -24.89 4.15 19.92
C ILE A 101 -23.67 4.06 20.85
N TYR A 102 -22.71 4.99 20.68
CA TYR A 102 -21.48 5.06 21.45
C TYR A 102 -21.52 6.24 22.41
N THR A 103 -21.13 5.98 23.65
CA THR A 103 -20.86 7.03 24.63
C THR A 103 -19.54 7.74 24.29
N GLU A 104 -19.32 8.92 24.85
CA GLU A 104 -18.03 9.63 24.71
C GLU A 104 -16.85 8.77 25.22
N ALA A 105 -17.08 7.92 26.23
CA ALA A 105 -16.08 6.98 26.72
C ALA A 105 -15.71 5.93 25.66
N ASP A 106 -16.71 5.35 24.98
CA ASP A 106 -16.48 4.37 23.91
C ASP A 106 -15.70 4.98 22.74
N LEU A 107 -15.96 6.24 22.41
CA LEU A 107 -15.23 6.97 21.38
C LEU A 107 -13.78 7.26 21.81
N GLN A 108 -13.55 7.58 23.08
CA GLN A 108 -12.21 7.78 23.62
C GLN A 108 -11.42 6.48 23.66
N ASP A 109 -12.02 5.36 24.07
CA ASP A 109 -11.38 4.05 24.06
C ASP A 109 -11.02 3.60 22.65
N LEU A 110 -11.92 3.77 21.69
CA LEU A 110 -11.64 3.49 20.29
C LEU A 110 -10.51 4.37 19.75
N ARG A 111 -10.54 5.67 20.05
CA ARG A 111 -9.47 6.60 19.68
C ARG A 111 -8.13 6.13 20.25
N ASN A 112 -8.07 5.79 21.54
CA ASN A 112 -6.84 5.31 22.18
C ASN A 112 -6.32 4.03 21.52
N HIS A 113 -7.21 3.10 21.18
CA HIS A 113 -6.85 1.86 20.50
C HIS A 113 -6.25 2.09 19.10
N ILE A 114 -6.84 3.01 18.33
CA ILE A 114 -6.34 3.36 16.99
C ILE A 114 -5.01 4.13 17.09
N MET A 115 -4.91 5.10 18.01
CA MET A 115 -3.71 5.91 18.17
C MET A 115 -2.51 5.07 18.62
N PHE A 116 -2.71 4.03 19.43
CA PHE A 116 -1.64 3.11 19.83
C PHE A 116 -0.92 2.48 18.63
N LEU A 117 -1.64 2.12 17.56
CA LEU A 117 -1.03 1.55 16.36
C LEU A 117 -0.11 2.54 15.64
N LEU A 118 -0.47 3.83 15.62
CA LEU A 118 0.32 4.89 15.01
C LEU A 118 1.55 5.23 15.85
N GLU A 119 1.41 5.22 17.18
CA GLU A 119 2.47 5.60 18.11
C GLU A 119 3.47 4.47 18.37
N LYS A 120 3.08 3.21 18.15
CA LYS A 120 3.88 2.01 18.46
C LYS A 120 5.32 2.08 17.94
N SER A 121 5.54 2.50 16.70
CA SER A 121 6.89 2.57 16.12
C SER A 121 7.76 3.63 16.80
N SER A 122 7.19 4.80 17.11
CA SER A 122 7.88 5.87 17.83
C SER A 122 8.20 5.45 19.25
N VAL A 123 7.24 4.80 19.93
CA VAL A 123 7.43 4.24 21.28
C VAL A 123 8.55 3.21 21.30
N LEU A 124 8.55 2.23 20.39
CA LEU A 124 9.61 1.21 20.31
C LEU A 124 10.98 1.81 20.01
N ASN A 125 11.05 2.80 19.12
CA ASN A 125 12.30 3.49 18.82
C ASN A 125 12.81 4.29 20.02
N ASN A 126 11.93 4.96 20.77
CA ASN A 126 12.30 5.67 22.00
C ASN A 126 12.82 4.70 23.07
N VAL A 127 12.20 3.52 23.23
CA VAL A 127 12.70 2.48 24.12
C VAL A 127 14.10 2.01 23.69
N ALA A 128 14.31 1.69 22.41
CA ALA A 128 15.60 1.27 21.89
C ALA A 128 16.69 2.35 22.05
N MET A 129 16.35 3.62 21.80
CA MET A 129 17.26 4.75 22.01
C MET A 129 17.62 4.92 23.49
N GLY A 130 16.65 4.80 24.39
CA GLY A 130 16.91 4.82 25.84
C GLY A 130 17.83 3.69 26.27
N MET A 131 17.58 2.45 25.82
CA MET A 131 18.43 1.30 26.14
C MET A 131 19.85 1.46 25.60
N ALA A 132 20.02 2.17 24.48
CA ALA A 132 21.31 2.54 23.92
C ALA A 132 21.96 3.77 24.61
N GLY A 133 21.38 4.30 25.69
CA GLY A 133 21.90 5.43 26.46
C GLY A 133 21.72 6.80 25.79
N LYS A 134 20.89 6.90 24.75
CA LYS A 134 20.60 8.17 24.07
C LYS A 134 19.51 8.94 24.82
N ASN A 135 19.65 10.26 24.88
CA ASN A 135 18.67 11.14 25.53
C ASN A 135 17.35 11.18 24.73
N ILE A 136 16.25 10.77 25.35
CA ILE A 136 14.91 10.74 24.76
C ILE A 136 14.12 12.00 25.16
N GLN A 137 13.80 12.87 24.19
CA GLN A 137 12.97 14.08 24.42
C GLN A 137 11.45 13.79 24.48
N GLY A 138 11.06 12.57 24.84
CA GLY A 138 9.66 12.14 24.89
C GLY A 138 9.10 12.15 26.31
N LYS A 139 7.94 12.79 26.51
CA LYS A 139 7.15 12.64 27.74
C LYS A 139 6.56 11.22 27.76
N GLY A 140 6.96 10.39 28.73
CA GLY A 140 6.12 9.25 29.13
C GLY A 140 6.76 7.88 29.29
N ILE A 141 8.04 7.65 28.98
CA ILE A 141 8.67 6.33 29.23
C ILE A 141 10.05 6.52 29.83
N SER A 142 10.12 6.53 31.16
CA SER A 142 11.39 6.53 31.89
C SER A 142 11.84 5.09 32.12
N ILE A 143 12.51 4.50 31.13
CA ILE A 143 13.07 3.14 31.26
C ILE A 143 14.07 2.99 32.41
N ASN A 144 14.67 4.11 32.86
CA ASN A 144 15.62 4.15 33.96
C ASN A 144 14.98 3.67 35.27
N GLN A 145 13.67 3.81 35.44
CA GLN A 145 12.95 3.34 36.63
C GLN A 145 12.77 1.81 36.65
N PHE A 146 12.81 1.15 35.47
CA PHE A 146 12.71 -0.31 35.36
C PHE A 146 14.07 -1.02 35.48
N LEU A 147 15.16 -0.27 35.29
CA LEU A 147 16.54 -0.77 35.39
C LEU A 147 17.26 -0.17 36.60
N ASP A 148 16.51 0.35 37.56
CA ASP A 148 17.07 0.93 38.78
C ASP A 148 17.78 -0.18 39.58
N PRO A 149 19.07 -0.01 39.93
CA PRO A 149 19.81 -1.00 40.70
C PRO A 149 19.08 -1.45 41.96
N GLU A 150 18.32 -0.59 42.64
CA GLU A 150 17.54 -0.97 43.83
C GLU A 150 16.39 -1.95 43.49
N VAL A 151 15.72 -1.73 42.36
CA VAL A 151 14.66 -2.62 41.88
C VAL A 151 15.24 -3.96 41.44
N LEU A 152 16.38 -3.96 40.73
CA LEU A 152 17.08 -5.19 40.33
C LEU A 152 17.55 -5.99 41.54
N GLU A 153 18.08 -5.32 42.57
CA GLU A 153 18.56 -5.96 43.79
C GLU A 153 17.42 -6.58 44.60
N SER A 154 16.28 -5.89 44.72
CA SER A 154 15.09 -6.43 45.38
C SER A 154 14.49 -7.62 44.63
N LEU A 155 14.52 -7.61 43.29
CA LEU A 155 14.09 -8.74 42.45
C LEU A 155 15.03 -9.93 42.61
N ALA A 156 16.35 -9.69 42.58
CA ALA A 156 17.36 -10.73 42.74
C ALA A 156 17.26 -11.39 44.12
N ASN A 157 17.14 -10.61 45.20
CA ASN A 157 17.03 -11.13 46.56
C ASN A 157 15.72 -11.93 46.78
N ASN A 158 14.59 -11.41 46.29
CA ASN A 158 13.31 -12.12 46.42
C ASN A 158 13.24 -13.40 45.56
N THR A 159 13.87 -13.40 44.38
CA THR A 159 13.92 -14.58 43.51
C THR A 159 14.91 -15.60 44.05
N TRP A 160 16.06 -15.16 44.60
CA TRP A 160 17.06 -16.02 45.24
C TRP A 160 16.48 -16.81 46.41
N ASN A 161 15.82 -16.12 47.35
CA ASN A 161 15.24 -16.75 48.53
C ASN A 161 14.15 -17.77 48.17
N ASN A 162 13.34 -17.48 47.16
CA ASN A 162 12.26 -18.38 46.75
C ASN A 162 12.74 -19.59 45.93
N PHE A 163 13.77 -19.42 45.09
CA PHE A 163 14.24 -20.47 44.18
C PHE A 163 15.28 -21.37 44.85
N TRP A 164 16.33 -20.78 45.44
CA TRP A 164 17.39 -21.54 46.10
C TRP A 164 17.00 -22.05 47.49
N GLY A 165 16.13 -21.33 48.21
CA GLY A 165 15.59 -21.82 49.48
C GLY A 165 14.83 -23.15 49.30
N LYS A 166 14.01 -23.26 48.26
CA LYS A 166 13.31 -24.50 47.92
C LYS A 166 14.27 -25.60 47.48
N PHE A 167 15.24 -25.29 46.62
CA PHE A 167 16.20 -26.28 46.14
C PHE A 167 17.06 -26.86 47.27
N LEU A 168 17.51 -26.02 48.21
CA LEU A 168 18.27 -26.46 49.38
C LEU A 168 17.42 -27.31 50.33
N THR A 169 16.13 -26.99 50.53
CA THR A 169 15.26 -27.86 51.34
C THR A 169 15.09 -29.27 50.76
N PHE A 170 15.07 -29.42 49.43
CA PHE A 170 15.04 -30.75 48.79
C PHE A 170 16.36 -31.52 48.97
N GLY A 171 17.49 -30.82 48.96
CA GLY A 171 18.80 -31.41 49.22
C GLY A 171 19.00 -31.84 50.68
N THR A 172 18.55 -31.03 51.65
CA THR A 172 18.69 -31.37 53.08
C THR A 172 17.69 -32.41 53.57
N ALA A 173 16.54 -32.58 52.90
CA ALA A 173 15.57 -33.64 53.21
C ALA A 173 15.93 -35.00 52.58
N SER A 174 16.92 -35.03 51.68
CA SER A 174 17.38 -36.23 50.98
C SER A 174 18.73 -36.76 51.48
N ALA A 175 19.25 -36.22 52.60
CA ALA A 175 20.49 -36.65 53.25
C ALA A 175 20.20 -37.28 54.62
#